data_AF-A0A562QJV1-F1
#
_entry.id   AF-A0A562QJV1-F1
#
_cell.length_a   1.000
_cell.length_b   1.000
_cell.length_c   1.000
_cell.angle_alpha   90.00
_cell.angle_beta   90.00
_cell.angle_gamma   90.00
#
_symmetry.space_group_name_H-M   'P 1'
#
loop_
_entity.id
_entity.type
_entity.pdbx_description
1 polymer ?
#
loop_
_entity_poly.entity_id
_entity_poly.type
_entity_poly.pdbx_seq_one_letter_code
_entity_poly.pdbx_strand_id
1 'polypeptide(L)'
;MTYKEFLVTCLLQGREPLDYLMPQLAFEEIDDQAEYTTEDIAYYVSKSDRTIRRWFSNGYIKAKSKNPWISQGIDVKEALYNEFKKEIMTRFNGGKKY
;
A
#
# COMPACT_ATOMS: atom_id res chain seq x y z
N MET A 1 -0.52 2.43 -13.91
CA MET A 1 0.23 1.59 -12.96
C MET A 1 -0.40 1.63 -11.58
N THR A 2 -1.28 0.67 -11.34
CA THR A 2 -1.80 0.22 -10.04
C THR A 2 -0.73 -0.58 -9.30
N TYR A 3 -0.98 -0.96 -8.04
CA TYR A 3 -0.08 -1.83 -7.29
C TYR A 3 0.12 -3.17 -7.97
N LYS A 4 -0.96 -3.82 -8.45
CA LYS A 4 -0.87 -5.10 -9.17
C LYS A 4 -0.08 -4.99 -10.47
N GLU A 5 -0.31 -3.93 -11.25
CA GLU A 5 0.46 -3.68 -12.47
C GLU A 5 1.96 -3.48 -12.17
N PHE A 6 2.28 -2.82 -11.05
CA PHE A 6 3.66 -2.66 -10.57
C PHE A 6 4.31 -4.00 -10.22
N LEU A 7 3.62 -4.87 -9.47
CA LEU A 7 4.11 -6.21 -9.13
C LEU A 7 4.39 -7.05 -10.39
N VAL A 8 3.47 -7.03 -11.35
CA VAL A 8 3.65 -7.73 -12.64
C VAL A 8 4.85 -7.16 -13.40
N THR A 9 5.02 -5.83 -13.40
CA THR A 9 6.16 -5.20 -14.07
C THR A 9 7.49 -5.58 -13.42
N CYS A 10 7.54 -5.64 -12.08
CA CYS A 10 8.72 -6.11 -11.35
C CYS A 10 9.06 -7.56 -11.69
N LEU A 11 8.04 -8.44 -11.70
CA LEU A 11 8.21 -9.84 -12.10
C LEU A 11 8.75 -9.99 -13.52
N LEU A 12 8.20 -9.24 -14.49
CA LEU A 12 8.65 -9.26 -15.88
C LEU A 12 10.09 -8.75 -16.05
N GLN A 13 10.55 -7.85 -15.17
CA GLN A 13 11.91 -7.31 -15.19
C GLN A 13 12.89 -8.08 -14.29
N GLY A 14 12.44 -9.13 -13.59
CA GLY A 14 13.26 -9.89 -12.64
C GLY A 14 13.72 -9.05 -11.43
N ARG A 15 12.91 -8.08 -11.01
CA ARG A 15 13.21 -7.19 -9.88
C ARG A 15 12.32 -7.53 -8.69
N GLU A 16 12.88 -7.43 -7.48
CA GLU A 16 12.12 -7.66 -6.26
C GLU A 16 11.25 -6.42 -5.93
N PRO A 17 9.91 -6.53 -5.84
CA PRO A 17 9.05 -5.37 -5.61
C PRO A 17 9.33 -4.67 -4.28
N LEU A 18 9.65 -5.43 -3.23
CA LEU A 18 9.88 -4.93 -1.88
C LEU A 18 11.06 -3.95 -1.78
N ASP A 19 12.04 -4.03 -2.70
CA ASP A 19 13.16 -3.09 -2.77
C ASP A 19 12.72 -1.65 -3.05
N TYR A 20 11.54 -1.48 -3.64
CA TYR A 20 11.01 -0.18 -4.06
C TYR A 20 9.81 0.27 -3.23
N LEU A 21 9.03 -0.66 -2.66
CA LEU A 21 7.79 -0.39 -1.95
C LEU A 21 8.05 0.27 -0.58
N MET A 22 7.18 1.21 -0.22
CA MET A 22 7.30 2.00 1.01
C MET A 22 5.93 2.31 1.61
N PRO A 23 5.73 2.19 2.93
CA PRO A 23 6.66 1.66 3.93
C PRO A 23 6.74 0.13 3.88
N GLN A 24 7.96 -0.41 3.92
CA GLN A 24 8.24 -1.83 3.68
C GLN A 24 7.47 -2.78 4.62
N LEU A 25 7.42 -2.46 5.92
CA LEU A 25 6.68 -3.23 6.93
C LEU A 25 5.21 -3.45 6.53
N ALA A 26 4.55 -2.44 5.97
CA ALA A 26 3.16 -2.56 5.56
C ALA A 26 2.98 -3.46 4.32
N PHE A 27 3.97 -3.53 3.43
CA PHE A 27 3.88 -4.41 2.26
C PHE A 27 4.27 -5.85 2.56
N GLU A 28 5.11 -6.06 3.57
CA GLU A 28 5.60 -7.35 4.03
C GLU A 28 4.60 -8.06 4.97
N GLU A 29 4.08 -7.36 5.98
CA GLU A 29 3.26 -7.98 7.04
C GLU A 29 1.76 -8.02 6.73
N ILE A 30 1.26 -7.11 5.89
CA ILE A 30 -0.17 -7.10 5.55
C ILE A 30 -0.44 -8.24 4.56
N ASP A 31 -1.33 -9.16 4.90
CA ASP A 31 -1.83 -10.20 4.01
C ASP A 31 -2.91 -9.61 3.08
N ASP A 32 -2.77 -9.84 1.78
CA ASP A 32 -3.69 -9.33 0.76
C ASP A 32 -5.15 -9.78 0.95
N GLN A 33 -5.41 -10.93 1.58
CA GLN A 33 -6.73 -11.50 1.81
C GLN A 33 -7.28 -11.23 3.22
N ALA A 34 -6.44 -10.80 4.16
CA ALA A 34 -6.87 -10.52 5.52
C ALA A 34 -7.58 -9.16 5.64
N GLU A 35 -8.33 -9.01 6.73
CA GLU A 35 -9.07 -7.79 7.06
C GLU A 35 -8.34 -7.04 8.17
N TYR A 36 -8.25 -5.73 7.99
CA TYR A 36 -7.53 -4.85 8.91
C TYR A 36 -8.43 -3.71 9.35
N THR A 37 -8.39 -3.42 10.64
CA THR A 37 -9.07 -2.26 11.23
C THR A 37 -8.24 -0.99 11.01
N THR A 38 -8.83 0.17 11.29
CA THR A 38 -8.09 1.44 11.20
C THR A 38 -6.89 1.50 12.16
N GLU A 39 -6.97 0.80 13.30
CA GLU A 39 -5.90 0.71 14.30
C GLU A 39 -4.74 -0.17 13.80
N ASP A 40 -5.05 -1.33 13.21
CA ASP A 40 -4.02 -2.21 12.62
C ASP A 40 -3.30 -1.49 11.48
N ILE A 41 -4.05 -0.85 10.59
CA ILE A 41 -3.48 -0.07 9.49
C ILE A 41 -2.59 1.03 10.06
N ALA A 42 -3.08 1.80 11.04
CA ALA A 42 -2.31 2.88 11.68
C ALA A 42 -0.97 2.40 12.22
N TYR A 43 -0.94 1.21 12.83
CA TYR A 43 0.29 0.55 13.28
C TYR A 43 1.25 0.27 12.11
N TYR A 44 0.81 -0.43 11.07
CA TYR A 44 1.67 -0.80 9.93
C TYR A 44 2.19 0.41 9.15
N VAL A 45 1.39 1.48 9.02
CA VAL A 45 1.83 2.69 8.30
C VAL A 45 2.53 3.73 9.17
N SER A 46 2.68 3.49 10.47
CA SER A 46 3.19 4.48 11.43
C SER A 46 2.47 5.83 11.34
N LYS A 47 1.14 5.80 11.18
CA LYS A 47 0.27 7.00 11.15
C LYS A 47 -0.73 6.94 12.31
N SER A 48 -1.32 8.08 12.66
CA SER A 48 -2.38 8.10 13.68
C SER A 48 -3.68 7.45 13.15
N ASP A 49 -4.43 6.76 14.03
CA ASP A 49 -5.76 6.21 13.70
C ASP A 49 -6.69 7.28 13.11
N ARG A 50 -6.63 8.52 13.63
CA ARG A 50 -7.39 9.66 13.08
C ARG A 50 -7.07 9.93 11.61
N THR A 51 -5.81 9.79 11.20
CA THR A 51 -5.40 9.94 9.79
C THR A 51 -5.98 8.83 8.94
N ILE A 52 -5.94 7.58 9.43
CA ILE A 52 -6.51 6.44 8.72
C ILE A 52 -8.03 6.58 8.58
N ARG A 53 -8.75 6.96 9.63
CA ARG A 53 -10.20 7.25 9.56
C ARG A 53 -10.54 8.31 8.50
N ARG A 54 -9.69 9.34 8.35
CA ARG A 54 -9.87 10.33 7.27
C ARG A 54 -9.66 9.71 5.89
N TRP A 55 -8.72 8.79 5.73
CA TRP A 55 -8.54 8.07 4.46
C TRP A 55 -9.77 7.25 4.08
N PHE A 56 -10.38 6.54 5.04
CA PHE A 56 -11.66 5.85 4.81
C PHE A 56 -12.78 6.83 4.46
N SER A 57 -12.92 7.94 5.21
CA SER A 57 -13.98 8.93 4.99
C SER A 57 -13.87 9.64 3.64
N ASN A 58 -12.65 9.85 3.15
CA ASN A 58 -12.38 10.49 1.86
C ASN A 58 -12.42 9.50 0.68
N GLY A 59 -12.69 8.21 0.92
CA GLY A 59 -12.70 7.18 -0.11
C GLY A 59 -11.31 6.78 -0.64
N TYR A 60 -10.26 7.14 0.09
CA TYR A 60 -8.86 6.82 -0.26
C TYR A 60 -8.56 5.33 -0.07
N ILE A 61 -9.08 4.76 1.03
CA ILE A 61 -9.10 3.31 1.26
C ILE A 61 -10.53 2.82 1.03
N LYS A 62 -10.66 1.71 0.30
CA LYS A 62 -11.95 1.07 0.09
C LYS A 62 -12.43 0.42 1.38
N ALA A 63 -13.56 0.90 1.88
CA ALA A 63 -14.20 0.30 3.05
C ALA A 63 -14.99 -0.96 2.68
N LYS A 64 -15.08 -1.90 3.61
CA LYS A 64 -15.97 -3.06 3.48
C LYS A 64 -17.43 -2.59 3.64
N SER A 65 -18.33 -3.09 2.79
CA SER A 65 -19.73 -2.63 2.71
C SER A 65 -20.50 -2.67 4.04
N LYS A 66 -20.17 -3.61 4.93
CA LYS A 66 -20.81 -3.76 6.25
C LYS A 66 -20.09 -3.02 7.38
N ASN A 67 -18.81 -2.66 7.22
CA ASN A 67 -18.05 -1.97 8.26
C ASN A 67 -17.15 -0.87 7.64
N PRO A 68 -17.48 0.42 7.87
CA PRO A 68 -16.78 1.54 7.25
C PRO A 68 -15.34 1.74 7.75
N TRP A 69 -14.92 1.01 8.79
CA TRP A 69 -13.59 1.11 9.41
C TRP A 69 -12.73 -0.14 9.24
N ILE A 70 -13.13 -1.02 8.30
CA ILE A 70 -12.38 -2.23 7.95
C ILE A 70 -12.13 -2.22 6.45
N SER A 71 -10.92 -2.61 6.06
CA SER A 71 -10.54 -2.81 4.66
C SER A 71 -9.78 -4.12 4.49
N GLN A 72 -9.76 -4.63 3.26
CA GLN A 72 -8.96 -5.79 2.91
C GLN A 72 -7.50 -5.37 2.69
N GLY A 73 -6.53 -6.20 3.05
CA GLY A 73 -5.11 -5.86 2.98
C GLY A 73 -4.66 -5.41 1.59
N ILE A 74 -5.21 -5.99 0.51
CA ILE A 74 -4.92 -5.54 -0.86
C ILE A 74 -5.34 -4.10 -1.14
N ASP A 75 -6.49 -3.66 -0.61
CA ASP A 75 -6.98 -2.29 -0.77
C ASP A 75 -6.12 -1.31 0.04
N VAL A 76 -5.64 -1.74 1.21
CA VAL A 76 -4.67 -0.98 2.02
C VAL A 76 -3.34 -0.82 1.26
N LYS A 77 -2.77 -1.91 0.73
CA LYS A 77 -1.53 -1.85 -0.07
C LYS A 77 -1.68 -1.01 -1.32
N GLU A 78 -2.81 -1.07 -2.01
CA GLU A 78 -3.10 -0.21 -3.17
C GLU A 78 -3.14 1.27 -2.75
N ALA A 79 -3.79 1.60 -1.63
CA ALA A 79 -3.81 2.95 -1.10
C ALA A 79 -2.38 3.43 -0.75
N LEU A 80 -1.60 2.62 -0.03
CA LEU A 80 -0.22 2.94 0.31
C LEU A 80 0.66 3.12 -0.92
N TYR A 81 0.51 2.24 -1.90
CA TYR A 81 1.24 2.34 -3.16
C TYR A 81 0.92 3.65 -3.86
N ASN A 82 -0.34 4.09 -3.85
CA ASN A 82 -0.74 5.35 -4.45
C ASN A 82 -0.21 6.58 -3.67
N GLU A 83 -0.12 6.52 -2.32
CA GLU A 83 0.47 7.57 -1.48
C GLU A 83 1.93 7.80 -1.86
N PHE A 84 2.71 6.72 -1.91
CA PHE A 84 4.15 6.77 -2.15
C PHE A 84 4.53 6.58 -3.61
N LYS A 85 3.55 6.57 -4.52
CA LYS A 85 3.75 6.21 -5.94
C LYS A 85 4.85 7.00 -6.60
N LYS A 86 4.92 8.30 -6.35
CA LYS A 86 5.95 9.18 -6.94
C LYS A 86 7.35 8.75 -6.51
N GLU A 87 7.54 8.42 -5.25
CA GLU A 87 8.82 7.99 -4.67
C GLU A 87 9.19 6.58 -5.14
N ILE A 88 8.24 5.63 -5.07
CA ILE A 88 8.39 4.25 -5.56
C ILE A 88 8.81 4.27 -7.03
N MET A 89 8.12 5.03 -7.87
CA MET A 89 8.44 5.15 -9.30
C MET A 89 9.78 5.84 -9.56
N THR A 90 10.16 6.81 -8.72
CA THR A 90 11.47 7.46 -8.82
C THR A 90 12.58 6.46 -8.52
N ARG A 91 12.42 5.60 -7.52
CA ARG A 91 13.38 4.51 -7.24
C ARG A 91 13.39 3.47 -8.34
N PHE A 92 12.22 3.03 -8.78
CA PHE A 92 12.06 2.01 -9.81
C PHE A 92 12.66 2.43 -11.16
N ASN A 93 12.42 3.67 -11.59
CA ASN A 93 12.95 4.21 -12.85
C ASN A 93 14.38 4.76 -12.68
N GLY A 94 14.69 5.33 -11.51
CA GLY A 94 15.98 5.94 -11.18
C GLY A 94 17.09 4.94 -10.90
N GLY A 95 16.77 3.65 -10.72
CA GLY A 95 17.74 2.56 -10.65
C GLY A 95 18.58 2.34 -11.91
N LYS A 96 18.40 3.12 -12.99
CA LYS A 96 19.47 3.36 -13.95
C LYS A 96 20.41 4.44 -13.41
N LYS A 97 21.38 4.06 -12.58
CA LYS A 97 22.63 4.81 -12.44
C LYS A 97 23.73 3.97 -11.76
N TYR A 98 24.74 3.72 -12.59
CA TYR A 98 26.09 3.19 -12.35
C TYR A 98 26.23 1.68 -12.19
#